data_AF-A0A382UY49-F1
#
_entry.id   AF-A0A382UY49-F1
#
_cell.length_a   1.000
_cell.length_b   1.000
_cell.length_c   1.000
_cell.angle_alpha   90.00
_cell.angle_beta   90.00
_cell.angle_gamma   90.00
#
_symmetry.space_group_name_H-M   'P 1'
#
loop_
_entity.id
_entity.type
_entity.pdbx_description
1 polymer ?
#
loop_
_entity_poly.entity_id
_entity_poly.type
_entity_poly.pdbx_seq_one_letter_code
_entity_poly.pdbx_strand_id
1 'polypeptide(L)'
;MKKLLFSGFIASIILMNCTEDDLAINPYDSINYNDTLLIIDTISSASFVNLHKELLSPSCNVLGCHDGSFEPDFRTVQSSYSTLVYHTILKNNLGETFTYRVVP
;
A
#
# COMPACT_ATOMS: atom_id res chain seq x y z
N MET A 1 68.15 2.83 9.47
CA MET A 1 66.99 2.70 10.38
C MET A 1 65.69 3.23 9.79
N LYS A 2 65.59 4.50 9.36
CA LYS A 2 64.35 5.05 8.76
C LYS A 2 63.84 4.29 7.52
N LYS A 3 64.72 3.87 6.61
CA LYS A 3 64.34 3.08 5.41
C LYS A 3 63.86 1.66 5.75
N LEU A 4 64.41 1.04 6.80
CA LEU A 4 64.00 -0.27 7.29
C LEU A 4 62.64 -0.19 8.02
N LEU A 5 62.42 0.88 8.79
CA LEU A 5 61.11 1.17 9.40
C LEU A 5 60.03 1.46 8.36
N PHE A 6 60.36 2.20 7.30
CA PHE A 6 59.44 2.50 6.20
C PHE A 6 59.08 1.25 5.38
N SER A 7 60.07 0.39 5.11
CA SER A 7 59.85 -0.89 4.44
C SER A 7 58.98 -1.84 5.29
N GLY A 8 59.16 -1.84 6.62
CA GLY A 8 58.31 -2.62 7.53
C GLY A 8 56.87 -2.13 7.57
N PHE A 9 56.66 -0.81 7.52
CA PHE A 9 55.32 -0.22 7.50
C PHE A 9 54.55 -0.53 6.21
N ILE A 10 55.21 -0.47 5.05
CA ILE A 10 54.61 -0.84 3.76
C ILE A 10 54.24 -2.33 3.73
N ALA A 11 55.11 -3.21 4.23
CA ALA A 11 54.83 -4.64 4.31
C ALA A 11 53.62 -4.93 5.22
N SER A 12 53.44 -4.17 6.31
CA SER A 12 52.30 -4.33 7.22
C SER A 12 50.96 -3.95 6.57
N ILE A 13 50.94 -2.99 5.64
CA ILE A 13 49.70 -2.56 4.94
C ILE A 13 49.25 -3.61 3.92
N ILE A 14 50.20 -4.29 3.27
CA ILE A 14 49.89 -5.31 2.25
C ILE A 14 49.29 -6.58 2.87
N LEU A 15 49.53 -6.83 4.17
CA LEU A 15 49.01 -7.99 4.89
C LEU A 15 47.61 -7.77 5.49
N MET A 16 47.03 -6.57 5.36
CA MET A 16 45.64 -6.29 5.76
C MET A 16 44.72 -6.46 4.53
N ASN A 17 44.36 -7.70 4.21
CA ASN A 17 43.33 -8.00 3.22
C ASN A 17 42.02 -8.31 3.95
N CYS A 18 40.98 -7.50 3.74
CA CYS A 18 39.62 -7.84 4.17
C CYS A 18 39.03 -8.78 3.12
N THR A 19 38.73 -10.01 3.51
CA THR A 19 37.83 -10.86 2.72
C THR A 19 36.40 -10.47 3.04
N GLU A 20 35.54 -10.38 2.02
CA GLU A 20 34.10 -10.31 2.24
C GLU A 20 33.69 -11.51 3.11
N ASP A 21 32.90 -11.27 4.15
CA ASP A 21 32.35 -12.37 4.94
C ASP A 21 31.46 -13.23 4.03
N ASP A 22 31.53 -14.57 4.16
CA ASP A 22 30.56 -15.46 3.52
C ASP A 22 29.19 -15.24 4.18
N LEU A 23 28.49 -14.21 3.70
CA LEU A 23 27.12 -13.93 4.09
C LEU A 23 26.26 -15.13 3.69
N ALA A 24 25.30 -15.47 4.55
CA ALA A 24 24.32 -16.48 4.22
C ALA A 24 23.66 -16.12 2.87
N ILE A 25 23.59 -17.10 1.97
CA ILE A 25 22.93 -16.92 0.67
C ILE A 25 21.53 -16.36 0.90
N ASN A 26 21.20 -15.25 0.25
CA ASN A 26 19.87 -14.69 0.36
C ASN A 26 18.89 -15.70 -0.29
N PRO A 27 17.90 -16.23 0.47
CA PRO A 27 16.99 -17.24 -0.04
C PRO A 27 16.15 -16.76 -1.25
N TYR A 28 16.05 -15.44 -1.46
CA TYR A 28 15.32 -14.85 -2.58
C TYR A 28 16.13 -14.75 -3.88
N ASP A 29 17.47 -14.88 -3.84
CA ASP A 29 18.32 -14.70 -5.04
C ASP A 29 18.13 -15.81 -6.08
N SER A 30 17.61 -16.97 -5.67
CA SER A 30 17.35 -18.12 -6.54
C SER A 30 15.96 -18.10 -7.21
N ILE A 31 15.11 -17.14 -6.86
CA ILE A 31 13.74 -17.08 -7.36
C ILE A 31 13.74 -16.44 -8.75
N ASN A 32 13.24 -17.18 -9.74
CA ASN A 32 13.03 -16.66 -11.09
C ASN A 32 11.69 -15.90 -11.15
N TYR A 33 11.76 -14.58 -11.27
CA TYR A 33 10.58 -13.71 -11.35
C TYR A 33 10.04 -13.54 -12.78
N ASN A 34 10.66 -14.12 -13.81
CA ASN A 34 10.22 -13.95 -15.22
C ASN A 34 8.86 -14.58 -15.53
N ASP A 35 8.37 -15.51 -14.71
CA ASP A 35 7.03 -16.13 -14.85
C ASP A 35 5.94 -15.38 -14.06
N THR A 36 6.25 -14.21 -13.51
CA THR A 36 5.25 -13.40 -12.80
C THR A 36 4.32 -12.76 -13.84
N LEU A 37 3.11 -13.31 -13.99
CA LEU A 37 2.02 -12.59 -14.62
C LEU A 37 1.76 -11.32 -13.81
N LEU A 38 2.16 -10.16 -14.36
CA LEU A 38 1.74 -8.87 -13.83
C LEU A 38 0.23 -8.77 -14.02
N ILE A 39 -0.51 -9.04 -12.94
CA ILE A 39 -1.93 -8.73 -12.87
C ILE A 39 -2.03 -7.22 -12.73
N ILE A 40 -2.14 -6.53 -13.86
CA ILE A 40 -2.42 -5.09 -13.89
C ILE A 40 -3.88 -4.93 -13.45
N ASP A 41 -4.11 -4.27 -12.32
CA ASP A 41 -5.45 -3.83 -11.95
C ASP A 41 -5.93 -2.83 -13.00
N THR A 42 -6.97 -3.22 -13.76
CA THR A 42 -7.54 -2.39 -14.83
C THR A 42 -8.59 -1.41 -14.29
N ILE A 43 -8.92 -1.51 -13.00
CA ILE A 43 -9.90 -0.65 -12.37
C ILE A 43 -9.29 0.74 -12.21
N SER A 44 -9.98 1.75 -12.75
CA SER A 44 -9.59 3.14 -12.58
C SER A 44 -9.51 3.49 -11.10
N SER A 45 -8.44 4.15 -10.68
CA SER A 45 -8.24 4.61 -9.30
C SER A 45 -9.35 5.57 -8.85
N ALA A 46 -9.95 6.31 -9.79
CA ALA A 46 -11.06 7.23 -9.56
C ALA A 46 -12.44 6.55 -9.63
N SER A 47 -12.51 5.24 -9.88
CA SER A 47 -13.79 4.53 -9.94
C SER A 47 -14.38 4.33 -8.55
N PHE A 48 -15.71 4.30 -8.48
CA PHE A 48 -16.43 3.96 -7.25
C PHE A 48 -16.08 2.55 -6.74
N VAL A 49 -15.80 1.61 -7.67
CA VAL A 49 -15.38 0.25 -7.32
C VAL A 49 -14.05 0.29 -6.58
N ASN A 50 -13.07 1.07 -7.06
CA ASN A 50 -11.79 1.22 -6.39
C ASN A 50 -11.95 1.92 -5.03
N LEU A 51 -12.81 2.94 -4.94
CA LEU A 51 -13.11 3.60 -3.66
C LEU A 51 -13.72 2.61 -2.64
N HIS A 52 -14.62 1.72 -3.08
CA HIS A 52 -15.18 0.69 -2.21
C HIS A 52 -14.10 -0.30 -1.75
N LYS A 53 -13.30 -0.80 -2.69
CA LYS A 53 -12.22 -1.77 -2.46
C LYS A 53 -11.16 -1.25 -1.49
N GLU A 54 -10.67 -0.03 -1.72
CA GLU A 54 -9.50 0.51 -1.02
C GLU A 54 -9.87 1.30 0.25
N LEU A 55 -11.11 1.76 0.39
CA LEU A 55 -11.52 2.61 1.53
C LEU A 55 -12.78 2.11 2.24
N LEU A 56 -13.93 2.07 1.56
CA LEU A 56 -15.23 1.86 2.24
C LEU A 56 -15.33 0.46 2.87
N SER A 57 -14.90 -0.57 2.15
CA SER A 57 -14.92 -1.95 2.66
C SER A 57 -13.93 -2.17 3.80
N PRO A 58 -12.62 -1.84 3.68
CA PRO A 58 -11.67 -2.15 4.75
C PRO A 58 -11.82 -1.27 6.00
N SER A 59 -12.29 -0.03 5.85
CA SER A 59 -12.29 0.96 6.95
C SER A 59 -13.66 1.25 7.53
N CYS A 60 -14.74 1.06 6.76
CA CYS A 60 -16.07 1.51 7.17
C CYS A 60 -17.07 0.36 7.33
N ASN A 61 -16.96 -0.72 6.54
CA ASN A 61 -17.71 -1.97 6.71
C ASN A 61 -17.14 -2.81 7.86
N VAL A 62 -17.20 -2.27 9.08
CA VAL A 62 -16.78 -2.92 10.32
C VAL A 62 -17.94 -3.00 11.30
N LEU A 63 -17.91 -3.98 12.20
CA LEU A 63 -18.99 -4.24 13.16
C LEU A 63 -19.35 -2.97 13.95
N GLY A 64 -20.64 -2.64 13.98
CA GLY A 64 -21.17 -1.45 14.66
C GLY A 64 -20.96 -0.12 13.92
N CYS A 65 -20.32 -0.15 12.74
CA CYS A 65 -20.27 0.98 11.81
C CYS A 65 -21.18 0.68 10.61
N HIS A 66 -20.67 0.74 9.38
CA HIS A 66 -21.46 0.52 8.18
C HIS A 66 -21.49 -0.95 7.76
N ASP A 67 -21.81 -1.83 8.72
CA ASP A 67 -21.93 -3.29 8.54
C ASP A 67 -23.31 -3.72 8.01
N GLY A 68 -24.11 -2.76 7.55
CA GLY A 68 -25.47 -2.98 7.07
C GLY A 68 -26.55 -2.87 8.14
N SER A 69 -26.20 -2.55 9.38
CA SER A 69 -27.18 -2.23 10.43
C SER A 69 -27.86 -0.86 10.22
N PHE A 70 -27.20 0.05 9.51
CA PHE A 70 -27.72 1.37 9.14
C PHE A 70 -27.06 1.88 7.85
N GLU A 71 -27.61 2.94 7.28
CA GLU A 71 -27.09 3.56 6.05
C GLU A 71 -26.01 4.62 6.31
N PRO A 72 -25.03 4.78 5.39
CA PRO A 72 -24.85 3.99 4.16
C PRO A 72 -24.38 2.54 4.42
N ASP A 73 -24.74 1.60 3.55
CA ASP A 73 -24.40 0.17 3.71
C ASP A 73 -23.17 -0.19 2.86
N PHE A 74 -22.01 -0.40 3.51
CA PHE A 74 -20.74 -0.64 2.82
C PHE A 74 -20.36 -2.10 2.61
N ARG A 75 -21.26 -3.06 2.89
CA ARG A 75 -20.97 -4.50 2.74
C ARG A 75 -20.61 -4.92 1.33
N THR A 76 -21.18 -4.26 0.33
CA THR A 76 -20.94 -4.57 -1.09
C THR A 76 -20.83 -3.27 -1.89
N VAL A 77 -20.21 -3.35 -3.07
CA VAL A 77 -20.17 -2.21 -4.01
C VAL A 77 -21.60 -1.72 -4.33
N GLN A 78 -22.52 -2.65 -4.57
CA GLN A 78 -23.91 -2.34 -4.94
C GLN A 78 -24.67 -1.65 -3.81
N SER A 79 -24.59 -2.18 -2.58
CA SER A 79 -25.24 -1.57 -1.41
C SER A 79 -24.67 -0.19 -1.13
N SER A 80 -23.35 -0.03 -1.28
CA SER A 80 -22.66 1.25 -1.09
C SER A 80 -23.17 2.28 -2.08
N TYR A 81 -23.21 1.91 -3.37
CA TYR A 81 -23.68 2.80 -4.43
C TYR A 81 -25.15 3.18 -4.21
N SER A 82 -26.00 2.18 -3.98
CA SER A 82 -27.45 2.35 -3.88
C SER A 82 -27.88 3.18 -2.66
N THR A 83 -27.07 3.23 -1.60
CA THR A 83 -27.39 3.96 -0.35
C THR A 83 -26.61 5.28 -0.21
N LEU A 84 -25.70 5.60 -1.13
CA LEU A 84 -24.84 6.79 -1.06
C LEU A 84 -24.98 7.70 -2.28
N VAL A 85 -24.85 7.15 -3.48
CA VAL A 85 -24.79 7.93 -4.72
C VAL A 85 -26.20 8.28 -5.17
N TYR A 86 -26.47 9.56 -5.39
CA TYR A 86 -27.81 10.10 -5.66
C TYR A 86 -28.88 9.75 -4.61
N HIS A 87 -28.46 9.25 -3.44
CA HIS A 87 -29.40 8.95 -2.37
C HIS A 87 -29.85 10.26 -1.70
N THR A 88 -31.14 10.35 -1.36
CA THR A 88 -31.71 11.51 -0.66
C THR A 88 -30.98 11.75 0.66
N ILE A 89 -30.77 13.03 0.96
CA ILE A 89 -30.17 13.47 2.23
C ILE A 89 -31.17 13.33 3.39
N LEU A 90 -30.66 13.02 4.58
CA LEU A 90 -31.46 13.00 5.81
C LEU A 90 -31.31 14.30 6.61
N LYS A 91 -30.14 14.92 6.52
CA LYS A 91 -29.79 16.18 7.18
C LYS A 91 -29.11 17.08 6.19
N ASN A 92 -29.61 18.29 6.04
CA ASN A 92 -29.02 19.31 5.18
C ASN A 92 -28.22 20.31 6.01
N ASN A 93 -27.44 21.16 5.33
CA ASN A 93 -26.90 22.36 5.94
C ASN A 93 -28.01 23.41 6.16
N LEU A 94 -27.69 24.50 6.87
CA LEU A 94 -28.66 25.56 7.19
C LEU A 94 -29.26 26.24 5.95
N GLY A 95 -28.53 26.26 4.84
CA GLY A 95 -28.98 26.85 3.58
C GLY A 95 -29.68 25.88 2.63
N GLU A 96 -29.93 24.64 3.07
CA GLU A 96 -30.56 23.57 2.30
C GLU A 96 -29.95 23.31 0.90
N THR A 97 -28.63 23.43 0.77
CA THR A 97 -27.96 23.45 -0.53
C THR A 97 -27.71 22.08 -1.14
N PHE A 98 -27.92 20.98 -0.39
CA PHE A 98 -27.70 19.63 -0.88
C PHE A 98 -29.02 18.94 -1.29
N THR A 99 -29.00 18.25 -2.42
CA THR A 99 -30.12 17.38 -2.87
C THR A 99 -29.83 15.91 -2.58
N TYR A 100 -28.57 15.49 -2.74
CA TYR A 100 -28.12 14.11 -2.60
C TYR A 100 -26.93 14.02 -1.64
N ARG A 101 -26.72 12.84 -1.05
CA ARG A 101 -25.57 12.57 -0.16
C ARG A 101 -24.25 12.71 -0.94
N VAL A 102 -24.18 12.10 -2.13
CA VAL A 102 -23.02 12.15 -3.04
C VAL A 102 -23.50 12.27 -4.48
N VAL A 103 -22.82 13.12 -5.25
CA VAL A 103 -22.91 13.21 -6.71
C VAL A 103 -21.59 12.68 -7.31
N PRO A 104 -21.64 11.87 -8.39
CA PRO A 104 -20.47 11.34 -9.06
C PRO A 104 -19.69 12.40 -9.86
#